data_AF-A0A448MQG9-F1
#
_entry.id   AF-A0A448MQG9-F1
#
_cell.length_a   1.000
_cell.length_b   1.000
_cell.length_c   1.000
_cell.angle_alpha   90.00
_cell.angle_beta   90.00
_cell.angle_gamma   90.00
#
_symmetry.space_group_name_H-M   'P 1'
#
loop_
_entity.id
_entity.type
_entity.pdbx_description
1 polymer ?
#
loop_
_entity_poly.entity_id
_entity_poly.type
_entity_poly.pdbx_seq_one_letter_code
_entity_poly.pdbx_strand_id
1 'polypeptide(L)' 'MLYREGAYKANTDNPYSEAIITKNRFGELGTAYMRFEKGHFVDCDQAQAHQFINEKPQQTKPYAPKSYGKGAR' A
#
# COMPACT_ATOMS: atom_id res chain seq x y z
N MET A 1 0.56 -7.58 -0.35
CA MET A 1 -0.73 -6.87 -0.22
C MET A 1 -0.53 -5.50 -0.87
N LEU A 2 -1.47 -5.05 -1.71
CA LEU A 2 -1.37 -3.74 -2.36
C LEU A 2 -2.27 -2.74 -1.63
N TYR A 3 -1.69 -1.61 -1.22
CA TYR A 3 -2.41 -0.49 -0.63
C TYR A 3 -2.26 0.74 -1.53
N ARG A 4 -3.39 1.39 -1.83
CA ARG A 4 -3.43 2.65 -2.59
C ARG A 4 -4.39 3.60 -1.93
N GLU A 5 -3.90 4.74 -1.49
CA GLU A 5 -4.75 5.71 -0.80
C GLU A 5 -5.82 6.30 -1.73
N GLY A 6 -5.52 6.49 -3.03
CA GLY A 6 -6.49 6.92 -4.04
C GLY A 6 -7.70 5.97 -4.21
N ALA A 7 -7.57 4.69 -3.84
CA ALA A 7 -8.70 3.76 -3.86
C ALA A 7 -9.67 3.97 -2.68
N TYR A 8 -9.21 4.57 -1.59
CA TYR A 8 -10.01 4.82 -0.38
C TYR A 8 -10.44 6.30 -0.25
N LYS A 9 -9.63 7.23 -0.79
CA LYS A 9 -9.87 8.67 -0.77
C LYS A 9 -9.69 9.23 -2.18
N ALA A 10 -10.79 9.58 -2.84
CA ALA A 10 -10.77 10.12 -4.19
C ALA A 10 -10.03 11.48 -4.31
N ASN A 11 -9.92 12.24 -3.21
CA ASN A 11 -9.27 13.56 -3.17
C ASN A 11 -7.82 13.53 -2.66
N THR A 12 -7.13 12.38 -2.71
CA THR A 12 -5.73 12.34 -2.33
C THR A 12 -4.82 12.57 -3.54
N ASP A 13 -3.92 13.55 -3.43
CA ASP A 13 -2.86 13.81 -4.40
C ASP A 13 -1.64 12.91 -4.11
N ASN A 14 -1.89 11.62 -3.88
CA ASN A 14 -0.87 10.63 -3.61
C ASN A 14 -0.73 9.71 -4.84
N PRO A 15 0.31 9.88 -5.66
CA PRO A 15 0.52 9.06 -6.85
C PRO A 15 1.13 7.68 -6.53
N TYR A 16 1.56 7.47 -5.28
CA TYR A 16 2.27 6.26 -4.88
C TYR A 16 1.32 5.15 -4.39
N SER A 17 1.74 3.93 -4.64
CA SER A 17 1.11 2.67 -4.28
C SER A 17 2.08 1.85 -3.44
N GLU A 18 1.60 1.27 -2.36
CA GLU A 18 2.40 0.50 -1.41
C GLU A 18 2.18 -1.00 -1.62
N ALA A 19 3.24 -1.70 -2.04
CA ALA A 19 3.31 -3.14 -2.08
C ALA A 19 3.92 -3.65 -0.76
N ILE A 20 3.03 -4.03 0.16
CA ILE A 20 3.41 -4.58 1.47
C ILE A 20 3.69 -6.08 1.30
N ILE A 21 4.97 -6.44 1.42
CA ILE A 21 5.47 -7.81 1.33
C ILE A 21 5.34 -8.44 2.72
N THR A 22 4.21 -9.10 2.95
CA THR A 22 3.90 -9.78 4.22
C THR A 22 4.32 -11.25 4.23
N LYS A 23 4.66 -11.81 3.07
CA LYS A 23 5.11 -13.19 2.93
C LYS A 23 6.19 -13.26 1.86
N ASN A 24 7.39 -13.64 2.28
CA ASN A 24 8.54 -13.89 1.42
C ASN A 24 9.21 -15.20 1.87
N ARG A 25 9.68 -16.01 0.91
CA ARG A 25 10.35 -17.29 1.19
C ARG A 25 11.88 -17.17 1.18
N PHE A 26 12.43 -16.18 0.49
CA PHE A 26 13.86 -16.11 0.17
C PHE A 26 14.51 -14.77 0.53
N GLY A 27 13.76 -13.84 1.11
CA GLY A 27 14.27 -12.52 1.44
C GLY A 27 13.46 -11.85 2.53
N GLU A 28 13.71 -10.55 2.70
CA GLU A 28 13.10 -9.77 3.76
C GLU A 28 11.64 -9.42 3.48
N LEU A 29 10.94 -9.09 4.56
CA LEU A 29 9.63 -8.48 4.56
C LEU A 29 9.81 -6.96 4.52
N GLY A 30 8.86 -6.24 3.92
CA GLY A 30 8.95 -4.79 3.83
C GLY A 30 7.86 -4.18 2.98
N THR A 31 7.98 -2.89 2.71
CA THR A 31 7.07 -2.14 1.84
C THR A 31 7.87 -1.61 0.67
N ALA A 32 7.44 -1.94 -0.55
CA ALA A 32 7.95 -1.35 -1.77
C ALA A 32 6.93 -0.34 -2.30
N TYR A 33 7.42 0.75 -2.88
CA TYR A 33 6.60 1.80 -3.47
C TYR A 33 6.59 1.69 -4.99
N MET A 34 5.45 1.99 -5.61
CA MET A 34 5.31 2.05 -7.07
C MET A 34 4.36 3.19 -7.44
N ARG A 35 4.55 3.83 -8.60
CA ARG A 35 3.57 4.79 -9.11
C ARG A 35 2.50 4.06 -9.91
N PHE A 36 1.25 4.53 -9.82
CA PHE A 36 0.18 4.00 -10.67
C PHE A 36 -0.28 5.08 -11.65
N GLU A 37 0.11 4.93 -12.90
CA GLU A 37 -0.16 5.91 -13.95
C GLU A 37 -0.91 5.23 -15.10
N LYS A 38 -2.07 5.77 -15.46
CA LYS A 38 -2.88 5.33 -16.62
C LYS A 38 -3.16 3.82 -16.68
N GLY A 39 -3.29 3.16 -15.52
CA GLY A 39 -3.55 1.71 -15.45
C GLY A 39 -2.30 0.83 -15.30
N HIS A 40 -1.10 1.42 -15.33
CA HIS A 40 0.16 0.68 -15.23
C HIS A 40 0.94 1.05 -13.97
N PHE A 41 1.63 0.06 -13.40
CA PHE A 41 2.61 0.31 -12.35
C PHE A 41 3.93 0.72 -12.99
N VAL A 42 4.46 1.85 -12.54
CA VAL A 42 5.73 2.41 -13.00
C VAL A 42 6.68 2.45 -11.83
N ASP A 43 7.94 2.12 -12.09
CA ASP A 43 9.00 2.21 -11.09
C ASP A 43 9.13 3.64 -10.58
N CYS A 44 9.47 3.76 -9.29
CA CYS A 44 9.72 5.04 -8.67
C CYS A 44 10.90 4.94 -7.70
N ASP A 45 11.47 6.11 -7.40
CA ASP A 45 12.47 6.23 -6.36
C ASP A 45 11.85 5.89 -4.99
N GLN A 46 12.35 4.82 -4.38
CA GLN A 46 11.85 4.30 -3.11
C GLN A 46 12.08 5.28 -1.96
N ALA A 47 13.20 6.00 -1.98
CA ALA A 47 13.55 6.93 -0.90
C ALA A 47 12.66 8.17 -0.95
N GLN A 48 12.43 8.72 -2.13
CA GLN A 48 11.51 9.85 -2.31
C GLN A 48 10.07 9.47 -1.99
N ALA A 49 9.61 8.29 -2.43
CA ALA A 49 8.28 7.81 -2.12
C ALA A 49 8.10 7.60 -0.60
N HIS A 50 9.09 7.00 0.07
CA HIS A 50 9.08 6.81 1.51
C HIS A 50 9.04 8.15 2.27
N GLN A 51 9.81 9.15 1.83
CA GLN A 51 9.78 10.49 2.42
C GLN A 51 8.41 11.15 2.24
N PHE A 52 7.86 11.14 1.01
CA PHE A 52 6.56 11.74 0.72
C PHE A 52 5.41 11.09 1.51
N ILE A 53 5.46 9.76 1.67
CA ILE A 53 4.48 8.98 2.42
C ILE A 53 4.60 9.24 3.92
N ASN A 54 5.81 9.41 4.47
CA ASN A 54 6.00 9.70 5.90
C ASN A 54 5.73 11.17 6.24
N GLU A 55 6.05 12.12 5.35
CA GLU A 55 5.81 13.55 5.56
C GLU A 55 4.32 13.91 5.54
N LYS A 56 3.53 13.23 4.71
CA LYS A 56 2.07 13.28 4.81
C LYS A 56 1.68 12.37 5.96
N PRO A 57 1.25 12.86 7.14
CA PRO A 57 0.89 11.98 8.24
C PRO A 57 -0.19 11.01 7.77
N GLN A 58 0.22 9.76 7.50
CA GLN A 58 -0.69 8.69 7.18
C GLN A 58 -1.59 8.56 8.40
N GLN A 59 -2.86 8.91 8.23
CA GLN A 59 -3.90 8.45 9.15
C GLN A 59 -3.92 6.92 9.02
N THR A 60 -3.13 6.28 9.86
CA THR A 60 -3.10 4.84 10.09
C THR A 60 -4.50 4.44 10.55
N LYS A 61 -5.38 4.15 9.59
CA LYS A 61 -6.62 3.46 9.93
C LYS A 61 -6.22 2.03 10.23
N PRO A 62 -6.39 1.55 11.48
CA PRO A 62 -6.03 0.19 11.83
C PRO A 62 -6.80 -0.75 10.90
N TYR A 63 -6.05 -1.61 10.23
CA TYR A 63 -6.57 -2.61 9.32
C TYR A 63 -7.64 -3.43 10.03
N ALA A 64 -8.91 -3.20 9.70
CA ALA A 64 -10.00 -4.01 10.24
C ALA A 64 -9.78 -5.45 9.77
N PRO A 65 -9.61 -6.44 10.66
CA PRO A 65 -9.44 -7.81 10.25
C PRO A 65 -10.69 -8.24 9.47
N LYS A 66 -10.51 -8.58 8.18
CA LYS A 66 -11.54 -9.24 7.38
C LYS A 66 -11.81 -10.61 8.02
N SER A 67 -12.82 -10.66 8.89
CA SER A 67 -13.38 -11.90 9.42
C SER A 67 -14.14 -12.59 8.29
N TYR A 68 -13.58 -13.68 7.76
CA TYR A 68 -14.31 -14.57 6.86
C TYR A 68 -15.36 -15.32 7.69
N GLY A 69 -16.62 -15.04 7.42
CA GLY A 69 -17.75 -15.66 8.10
C GLY A 69 -17.78 -17.19 7.90
N LYS A 70 -17.84 -17.90 9.02
CA LYS A 70 -18.39 -19.25 9.28
C LYS A 70 -18.46 -20.25 8.11
N GLY A 71 -17.68 -21.32 8.22
CA GLY A 71 -18.14 -22.63 7.76
C GLY A 71 -19.25 -23.14 8.67
N ALA A 72 -20.43 -23.39 8.09
CA ALA A 72 -21.52 -24.10 8.74
C ALA A 72 -21.06 -25.51 9.15
N ARG A 73 -21.44 -25.95 10.34
CA ARG A 73 -21.23 -27.30 10.85
C ARG A 73 -22.58 -27.94 11.11
#